data_AF-A0A0S8KCJ8-F1
#
_entry.id   AF-A0A0S8KCJ8-F1
#
_cell.length_a   1.000
_cell.length_b   1.000
_cell.length_c   1.000
_cell.angle_alpha   90.00
_cell.angle_beta   90.00
_cell.angle_gamma   90.00
#
_symmetry.space_group_name_H-M   'P 1'
#
loop_
_entity.id
_entity.type
_entity.pdbx_description
1 polymer ?
#
loop_
_entity_poly.entity_id
_entity_poly.type
_entity_poly.pdbx_seq_one_letter_code
_entity_poly.pdbx_strand_id
1 'polypeptide(L)' 'MKPKTVIIVLLLLLSLVILIQNTEVVTLRVLFWHVSMSRILLIPLLMIVGFAVGYLVAALRRKKSGREI' A
#
# COMPACT_ATOMS: atom_id res chain seq x y z
N MET A 1 -29.06 -1.22 -22.16
CA MET A 1 -28.30 -1.53 -20.92
C MET A 1 -28.70 -0.55 -19.84
N LYS A 2 -28.91 -0.96 -18.59
CA LYS A 2 -29.22 0.00 -17.50
C LYS A 2 -27.99 0.91 -17.29
N PRO A 3 -28.14 2.24 -17.13
CA PRO A 3 -27.01 3.17 -16.97
C PRO A 3 -26.01 2.76 -15.89
N LYS A 4 -26.52 2.20 -14.78
CA LYS A 4 -25.71 1.64 -13.69
C LYS A 4 -24.72 0.56 -14.14
N THR A 5 -25.11 -0.29 -15.10
CA THR A 5 -24.25 -1.37 -15.62
C THR A 5 -23.11 -0.79 -16.47
N VAL A 6 -23.43 0.22 -17.28
CA VAL A 6 -22.44 0.92 -18.11
C VAL A 6 -21.40 1.59 -17.22
N ILE A 7 -21.84 2.27 -16.15
CA ILE A 7 -20.95 2.92 -15.18
C ILE A 7 -20.02 1.89 -14.50
N ILE A 8 -20.56 0.75 -14.05
CA ILE A 8 -19.75 -0.29 -13.40
C ILE A 8 -18.70 -0.86 -14.36
N VAL A 9 -19.09 -1.16 -15.60
CA VAL A 9 -18.16 -1.66 -16.64
C VAL A 9 -17.08 -0.62 -16.94
N LEU A 10 -17.46 0.67 -17.02
CA LEU A 10 -16.51 1.76 -17.25
C LEU A 10 -15.49 1.86 -16.11
N LEU A 11 -15.95 1.79 -14.85
CA LEU A 11 -15.09 1.84 -13.67
C LEU A 11 -14.14 0.64 -13.60
N LEU A 12 -14.61 -0.55 -13.94
CA LEU A 12 -13.77 -1.75 -14.02
C LEU A 12 -12.69 -1.62 -15.09
N LEU A 13 -13.06 -1.18 -16.30
CA LEU A 13 -12.11 -0.95 -17.39
C LEU A 13 -11.07 0.11 -17.02
N LEU A 14 -11.51 1.24 -16.45
CA LEU A 14 -10.61 2.30 -16.02
C LEU A 14 -9.64 1.82 -14.93
N SER A 15 -10.14 1.06 -13.96
CA SER A 15 -9.31 0.45 -12.91
C SER A 15 -8.26 -0.48 -13.53
N LEU A 16 -8.66 -1.35 -14.45
CA LEU A 16 -7.74 -2.27 -15.13
C LEU A 16 -6.65 -1.51 -15.93
N VAL A 17 -7.04 -0.45 -16.63
CA VAL A 17 -6.11 0.41 -17.38
C VAL A 17 -5.12 1.09 -16.43
N ILE A 18 -5.58 1.62 -15.30
CA ILE A 18 -4.70 2.20 -14.26
C ILE A 18 -3.73 1.13 -13.73
N LEU A 19 -4.22 -0.08 -13.45
CA LEU A 19 -3.39 -1.20 -13.00
C LEU A 19 -2.27 -1.50 -14.00
N ILE A 20 -2.64 -1.73 -15.27
CA ILE A 20 -1.70 -2.09 -16.34
C ILE A 20 -0.70 -0.96 -16.58
N GLN A 21 -1.15 0.30 -16.65
CA GLN A 21 -0.26 1.45 -16.84
C GLN A 21 0.70 1.65 -15.66
N ASN A 22 0.30 1.29 -14.44
CA ASN A 22 1.13 1.41 -13.24
C ASN A 22 1.88 0.12 -12.88
N THR A 23 2.02 -0.82 -13.83
CA THR A 23 2.86 -2.03 -13.63
C THR A 23 4.35 -1.77 -13.69
N GLU A 24 4.78 -0.53 -13.93
CA GLU A 24 6.19 -0.11 -13.99
C GLU A 24 6.99 -0.66 -12.80
N VAL A 25 8.13 -1.30 -13.12
CA VAL A 25 9.05 -1.83 -12.12
C VAL A 25 9.85 -0.67 -11.54
N VAL A 26 9.71 -0.45 -10.24
CA VAL A 26 10.48 0.55 -9.51
C VAL A 26 11.60 -0.16 -8.76
N THR A 27 12.80 0.41 -8.83
CA THR A 27 13.96 -0.09 -8.07
C THR A 27 14.17 0.78 -6.83
N LEU A 28 13.91 0.20 -5.66
CA LEU A 28 14.27 0.77 -4.37
C LEU A 28 15.75 0.52 -4.09
N ARG A 29 16.50 1.60 -3.82
CA ARG A 29 17.88 1.52 -3.34
C ARG A 29 17.91 1.88 -1.87
N VAL A 30 18.13 0.87 -1.02
CA VAL A 30 18.18 1.05 0.43
C VAL A 30 19.59 0.74 0.90
N LEU A 31 20.38 1.77 1.21
CA LEU A 31 21.81 1.65 1.50
C LEU A 31 22.52 0.84 0.40
N PHE A 32 22.96 -0.38 0.69
CA PHE A 32 23.64 -1.30 -0.25
C PHE A 32 22.68 -2.28 -0.95
N TRP A 33 21.38 -2.23 -0.66
CA TRP A 33 20.39 -3.15 -1.20
C TRP A 33 19.64 -2.56 -2.39
N HIS A 34 19.31 -3.43 -3.34
CA HIS A 34 18.54 -3.12 -4.53
C HIS A 34 17.36 -4.07 -4.60
N VAL A 35 16.15 -3.52 -4.50
CA VAL A 35 14.90 -4.28 -4.58
C VAL A 35 14.09 -3.73 -5.73
N SER A 36 13.89 -4.55 -6.76
CA SER A 36 13.11 -4.18 -7.95
C SER A 36 11.80 -4.93 -7.95
N MET A 37 10.68 -4.20 -7.96
CA MET A 37 9.34 -4.79 -8.01
C MET A 37 8.33 -3.81 -8.60
N SER A 38 7.16 -4.32 -8.99
CA SER A 38 6.11 -3.47 -9.57
C SER A 38 5.63 -2.42 -8.57
N ARG A 39 5.48 -1.17 -9.03
CA ARG A 39 5.01 -0.03 -8.22
C ARG A 39 3.69 -0.35 -7.49
N ILE A 40 2.82 -1.12 -8.14
CA ILE A 40 1.53 -1.50 -7.58
C ILE A 40 1.62 -2.42 -6.36
N LEU A 41 2.69 -3.21 -6.23
CA LEU A 41 2.95 -4.02 -5.04
C LEU A 41 3.68 -3.19 -3.97
N LEU A 42 4.54 -2.27 -4.41
CA LEU A 42 5.40 -1.47 -3.55
C LEU A 42 4.63 -0.48 -2.69
N ILE A 43 3.70 0.25 -3.28
CA ILE A 43 2.94 1.27 -2.54
C ILE A 43 2.10 0.64 -1.41
N PRO A 44 1.26 -0.38 -1.65
CA PRO A 44 0.50 -1.02 -0.57
C PRO A 44 1.38 -1.68 0.48
N LEU A 45 2.47 -2.34 0.06
CA LEU A 45 3.39 -2.99 1.00
C LEU A 45 4.01 -1.98 1.96
N LEU A 46 4.53 -0.85 1.45
CA LEU A 46 5.10 0.20 2.28
C LEU A 46 4.05 0.80 3.24
N MET A 47 2.80 0.96 2.79
CA MET A 47 1.72 1.45 3.64
C MET A 47 1.42 0.49 4.80
N ILE A 48 1.35 -0.82 4.52
CA ILE A 48 1.15 -1.86 5.54
C ILE A 48 2.30 -1.86 6.55
N VAL A 49 3.54 -1.82 6.06
CA VAL A 49 4.74 -1.80 6.92
C VAL A 49 4.75 -0.55 7.80
N GLY A 50 4.53 0.63 7.22
CA GLY A 50 4.48 1.89 7.96
C GLY A 50 3.38 1.90 9.04
N PHE A 51 2.18 1.41 8.70
CA PHE A 51 1.09 1.26 9.65
C PHE A 51 1.43 0.29 10.78
N ALA A 52 1.98 -0.89 10.47
CA ALA A 52 2.37 -1.88 11.46
C ALA A 52 3.43 -1.33 12.42
N VAL A 53 4.46 -0.65 11.91
CA VAL A 53 5.48 0.01 12.73
C VAL A 53 4.87 1.07 13.62
N GLY A 54 4.02 1.95 13.07
CA GLY A 54 3.34 2.99 13.85
C GLY A 54 2.45 2.41 14.96
N TYR A 55 1.70 1.34 14.66
CA TYR A 55 0.89 0.63 15.62
C TYR A 55 1.72 0.01 16.74
N LEU A 56 2.82 -0.67 16.40
CA LEU A 56 3.75 -1.26 17.37
C LEU A 56 4.35 -0.20 18.29
N VAL A 57 4.82 0.92 17.73
CA VAL A 57 5.35 2.06 18.52
C VAL A 57 4.28 2.59 19.49
N ALA A 58 3.05 2.77 19.03
CA ALA A 58 1.94 3.21 19.88
C ALA A 58 1.60 2.21 20.99
N ALA A 59 1.62 0.91 20.67
CA ALA A 59 1.36 -0.17 21.64
C ALA A 59 2.45 -0.23 22.72
N LEU A 60 3.73 -0.13 22.34
CA LEU A 60 4.85 -0.11 23.28
C LEU A 60 4.80 1.10 24.21
N ARG A 61 4.42 2.29 23.69
CA ARG A 61 4.26 3.50 24.50
C ARG A 61 3.15 3.36 25.54
N ARG A 62 2.00 2.77 25.17
CA ARG A 62 0.90 2.48 26.12
C ARG A 62 1.32 1.51 27.22
N LYS A 63 2.05 0.44 26.87
CA LYS A 63 2.56 -0.54 27.85
C LYS A 63 3.52 0.08 28.86
N LYS A 64 4.33 1.05 28.45
CA LYS A 64 5.24 1.78 29.35
C LYS A 64 4.47 2.66 30.34
N SER A 65 3.42 3.34 29.88
CA SER A 65 2.58 4.21 30.72
C SER A 65 1.74 3.45 31.77
N GLY A 66 1.43 2.16 31.55
CA GLY A 66 0.70 1.32 32.51
C GLY A 66 1.57 0.54 33.48
N ARG A 67 2.91 0.74 33.46
CA ARG A 67 3.89 0.09 34.35
C ARG A 67 4.46 1.02 35.43
N GLU A 68 4.00 2.27 35.48
CA GLU A 68 4.40 3.27 36.50
C GLU A 68 3.33 3.47 37.60
N ILE A 69 2.39 2.53 37.76
CA ILE A 69 1.44 2.47 38.91
C ILE A 69 1.69 1.19 39.68
#